data_AF-A0A967HG72-F1
#
_entry.id   AF-A0A967HG72-F1
#
_cell.length_a   1.000
_cell.length_b   1.000
_cell.length_c   1.000
_cell.angle_alpha   90.00
_cell.angle_beta   90.00
_cell.angle_gamma   90.00
#
_symmetry.space_group_name_H-M   'P 1'
#
loop_
_entity.id
_entity.type
_entity.pdbx_description
1 polymer ?
#
loop_
_entity_poly.entity_id
_entity_poly.type
_entity_poly.pdbx_seq_one_letter_code
_entity_poly.pdbx_strand_id
1 'polypeptide(L)'
;DADSRIQYRRTVAERVGTIAPFLQRDSHPYVVVADGRLLWIQDAYTVTRRYPYSTPWNDRFNYIRNSVKAVVNAYDGSVDFYVFDPDDPLIRTYQAIFPGLFKSREEMPEHLRPHVRVPLDLFTVQTQMLLQYHMRDPVVFYNKEDQWDVPVQTSFGQSAPLRPYYIVARLPG
;
A
#
# COMPACT_ATOMS: atom_id res chain seq x y z
N ASP A 1 35.43 19.02 -4.03
CA ASP A 1 35.24 17.59 -3.77
C ASP A 1 34.67 16.86 -4.96
N ALA A 2 35.44 15.92 -5.50
CA ALA A 2 35.03 15.07 -6.63
C ALA A 2 33.95 14.03 -6.26
N ASP A 3 33.60 13.91 -4.97
CA ASP A 3 32.62 12.97 -4.45
C ASP A 3 31.22 13.58 -4.23
N SER A 4 31.02 14.85 -4.60
CA SER A 4 29.70 15.47 -4.56
C SER A 4 28.76 14.80 -5.58
N ARG A 5 27.74 14.10 -5.09
CA ARG A 5 26.71 13.45 -5.91
C ARG A 5 25.44 14.30 -5.96
N ILE A 6 24.97 14.61 -7.17
CA ILE A 6 23.68 15.27 -7.37
C ILE A 6 22.54 14.25 -7.21
N GLN A 7 21.62 14.51 -6.28
CA GLN A 7 20.39 13.73 -6.17
C GLN A 7 19.31 14.29 -7.10
N TYR A 8 19.16 13.68 -8.28
CA TYR A 8 18.12 14.05 -9.25
C TYR A 8 16.69 13.71 -8.81
N ARG A 9 16.50 12.64 -8.02
CA ARG A 9 15.17 12.19 -7.52
C ARG A 9 15.12 12.32 -6.01
N ARG A 10 14.42 13.35 -5.54
CA ARG A 10 14.45 13.78 -4.13
C ARG A 10 13.33 13.16 -3.31
N THR A 11 12.20 12.80 -3.94
CA THR A 11 11.09 12.18 -3.22
C THR A 11 11.21 10.65 -3.22
N VAL A 12 10.80 10.02 -2.11
CA VAL A 12 10.68 8.55 -1.99
C VAL A 12 9.83 8.02 -3.12
N ALA A 13 8.68 8.65 -3.35
CA ALA A 13 7.75 8.29 -4.39
C ALA A 13 8.41 8.28 -5.77
N GLU A 14 9.02 9.37 -6.23
CA GLU A 14 9.68 9.42 -7.55
C GLU A 14 10.77 8.37 -7.69
N ARG A 15 11.57 8.15 -6.63
CA ARG A 15 12.64 7.16 -6.64
C ARG A 15 12.10 5.75 -6.83
N VAL A 16 11.15 5.35 -5.99
CA VAL A 16 10.48 4.04 -6.06
C VAL A 16 9.82 3.87 -7.43
N GLY A 17 9.06 4.87 -7.86
CA GLY A 17 8.32 4.84 -9.11
C GLY A 17 9.21 4.82 -10.35
N THR A 18 10.44 5.32 -10.27
CA THR A 18 11.35 5.22 -11.42
C THR A 18 12.04 3.86 -11.51
N ILE A 19 12.27 3.17 -10.39
CA ILE A 19 12.87 1.84 -10.39
C ILE A 19 11.82 0.79 -10.78
N ALA A 20 10.61 0.90 -10.24
CA ALA A 20 9.52 -0.04 -10.47
C ALA A 20 8.25 0.69 -10.96
N PRO A 21 8.23 1.25 -12.18
CA PRO A 21 7.11 2.04 -12.70
C PRO A 21 5.82 1.23 -12.91
N PHE A 22 5.94 -0.09 -12.97
CA PHE A 22 4.83 -1.03 -13.13
C PHE A 22 4.09 -1.33 -11.82
N LEU A 23 4.60 -0.89 -10.68
CA LEU A 23 3.90 -0.96 -9.40
C LEU A 23 3.17 0.35 -9.12
N GLN A 24 1.89 0.26 -8.77
CA GLN A 24 1.15 1.42 -8.29
C GLN A 24 1.56 1.70 -6.85
N ARG A 25 2.07 2.90 -6.56
CA ARG A 25 2.53 3.25 -5.21
C ARG A 25 1.38 3.73 -4.34
N ASP A 26 1.42 3.41 -3.06
CA ASP A 26 0.61 4.10 -2.05
C ASP A 26 1.04 5.57 -1.95
N SER A 27 0.06 6.43 -1.72
CA SER A 27 0.26 7.87 -1.62
C SER A 27 0.91 8.33 -0.31
N HIS A 28 1.04 7.46 0.70
CA HIS A 28 1.51 7.79 2.04
C HIS A 28 2.78 7.00 2.43
N PRO A 29 3.97 7.34 1.89
CA PRO A 29 5.22 6.81 2.41
C PRO A 29 5.43 7.27 3.86
N TYR A 30 5.99 6.40 4.70
CA TYR A 30 6.18 6.70 6.13
C TYR A 30 7.61 6.38 6.58
N VAL A 31 8.10 7.18 7.53
CA VAL A 31 9.45 7.00 8.09
C VAL A 31 9.42 6.03 9.28
N VAL A 32 10.47 5.24 9.37
CA VAL A 32 10.74 4.30 10.46
C VAL A 32 12.15 4.57 10.99
N VAL A 33 12.26 4.65 12.30
CA VAL A 33 13.56 4.61 13.00
C VAL A 33 13.76 3.18 13.45
N ALA A 34 14.74 2.49 12.89
CA ALA A 34 15.09 1.14 13.30
C ALA A 34 16.60 0.92 13.22
N ASP A 35 17.17 0.25 14.23
CA ASP A 35 18.61 0.02 14.34
C ASP A 35 19.47 1.30 14.20
N GLY A 36 19.00 2.40 14.79
CA GLY A 36 19.66 3.71 14.71
C GLY A 36 19.63 4.37 13.33
N ARG A 37 18.88 3.81 12.36
CA ARG A 37 18.77 4.32 10.99
C ARG A 37 17.38 4.86 10.70
N LEU A 38 17.33 5.88 9.84
CA LEU A 38 16.12 6.40 9.22
C LEU A 38 15.86 5.70 7.88
N LEU A 39 14.73 5.00 7.81
CA LEU A 39 14.27 4.27 6.64
C LEU A 39 12.88 4.76 6.26
N TRP A 40 12.62 4.95 4.98
CA TRP A 40 11.28 5.17 4.46
C TRP A 40 10.70 3.86 3.98
N ILE A 41 9.46 3.56 4.33
CA ILE A 41 8.69 2.47 3.74
C ILE A 41 7.59 3.07 2.87
N GLN A 42 7.46 2.55 1.66
CA GLN A 42 6.35 2.85 0.76
C GLN A 42 5.71 1.56 0.29
N ASP A 43 4.43 1.40 0.57
CA ASP A 43 3.61 0.34 0.01
C ASP A 43 3.50 0.48 -1.52
N ALA A 44 3.58 -0.66 -2.20
CA ALA A 44 3.47 -0.74 -3.64
C ALA A 44 2.59 -1.92 -4.04
N TYR A 45 1.67 -1.62 -4.94
CA TYR A 45 0.58 -2.46 -5.35
C TYR A 45 0.79 -3.00 -6.75
N THR A 46 0.42 -4.26 -6.95
CA THR A 46 0.10 -4.75 -8.28
C THR A 46 -1.38 -4.49 -8.56
N VAL A 47 -1.68 -3.96 -9.75
CA VAL A 47 -3.05 -3.63 -10.15
C VAL A 47 -3.32 -4.09 -11.58
N THR A 48 -4.59 -4.40 -11.87
CA THR A 48 -5.06 -4.60 -13.24
C THR A 48 -6.53 -4.20 -13.39
N ARG A 49 -6.93 -3.90 -14.62
CA ARG A 49 -8.34 -3.65 -15.02
C ARG A 49 -8.98 -4.89 -15.65
N ARG A 50 -8.25 -6.00 -15.72
CA ARG A 50 -8.61 -7.19 -16.53
C ARG A 50 -9.00 -8.38 -15.67
N TYR A 51 -9.28 -8.18 -14.38
CA TYR A 51 -9.71 -9.28 -13.54
C TYR A 51 -11.18 -9.61 -13.80
N PRO A 52 -11.54 -10.84 -14.16
CA PRO A 52 -12.89 -11.17 -14.56
C PRO A 52 -13.86 -11.08 -13.38
N TYR A 53 -15.12 -10.72 -13.67
CA TYR A 53 -16.22 -10.69 -12.69
C TYR A 53 -15.92 -9.86 -11.42
N SER A 54 -15.12 -8.80 -11.55
CA SER A 54 -14.76 -7.92 -10.43
C SER A 54 -15.17 -6.48 -10.69
N THR A 55 -15.61 -5.83 -9.63
CA THR A 55 -16.13 -4.46 -9.63
C THR A 55 -15.00 -3.45 -9.82
N PRO A 56 -15.09 -2.53 -10.81
CA PRO A 56 -14.11 -1.48 -10.97
C PRO A 56 -14.09 -0.49 -9.81
N TRP A 57 -12.89 -0.08 -9.39
CA TRP A 57 -12.65 1.02 -8.48
C TRP A 57 -12.33 2.30 -9.25
N ASN A 58 -13.28 3.23 -9.34
CA ASN A 58 -13.17 4.53 -10.04
C ASN A 58 -12.57 4.41 -11.45
N ASP A 59 -12.91 3.35 -12.19
CA ASP A 59 -12.36 3.02 -13.52
C ASP A 59 -10.82 2.90 -13.60
N ARG A 60 -10.14 2.82 -12.44
CA ARG A 60 -8.67 2.75 -12.35
C ARG A 60 -8.14 1.33 -12.37
N PHE A 61 -8.77 0.42 -11.63
CA PHE A 61 -8.45 -1.01 -11.57
C PHE A 61 -9.65 -1.77 -11.04
N ASN A 62 -9.68 -3.10 -11.23
CA ASN A 62 -10.64 -4.00 -10.59
C ASN A 62 -9.93 -5.16 -9.88
N TYR A 63 -8.63 -5.01 -9.67
CA TYR A 63 -7.78 -5.89 -8.90
C TYR A 63 -6.66 -5.06 -8.29
N ILE A 64 -6.40 -5.28 -7.00
CA ILE A 64 -5.31 -4.64 -6.26
C ILE A 64 -4.79 -5.61 -5.20
N ARG A 65 -3.47 -5.71 -5.07
CA ARG A 65 -2.80 -6.44 -3.98
C ARG A 65 -1.65 -5.61 -3.44
N ASN A 66 -1.48 -5.63 -2.11
CA ASN A 66 -0.34 -5.00 -1.44
C ASN A 66 0.89 -5.91 -1.47
N SER A 67 1.33 -6.18 -2.70
CA SER A 67 2.31 -7.23 -2.97
C SER A 67 3.72 -6.85 -2.59
N VAL A 68 4.05 -5.56 -2.50
CA VAL A 68 5.44 -5.10 -2.32
C VAL A 68 5.54 -3.99 -1.27
N LYS A 69 6.61 -4.03 -0.48
CA LYS A 69 7.09 -2.92 0.35
C LYS A 69 8.41 -2.43 -0.21
N ALA A 70 8.48 -1.17 -0.63
CA ALA A 70 9.74 -0.53 -0.98
C ALA A 70 10.34 0.12 0.26
N VAL A 71 11.61 -0.16 0.55
CA VAL A 71 12.37 0.44 1.66
C VAL A 71 13.44 1.33 1.07
N VAL A 72 13.43 2.62 1.40
CA VAL A 72 14.43 3.59 0.97
C VAL A 72 15.26 4.03 2.17
N ASN A 73 16.56 3.82 2.09
CA ASN A 73 17.49 4.31 3.11
C ASN A 73 17.67 5.83 2.99
N ALA A 74 17.44 6.56 4.07
CA ALA A 74 17.49 8.03 4.05
C ALA A 74 18.92 8.60 3.90
N TYR A 75 19.95 7.81 4.22
CA TYR A 75 21.34 8.26 4.20
C TYR A 75 21.99 8.11 2.82
N ASP A 76 21.81 6.96 2.17
CA ASP A 76 22.45 6.65 0.89
C ASP A 76 21.47 6.58 -0.30
N GLY A 77 20.16 6.58 -0.04
CA GLY A 77 19.12 6.52 -1.05
C GLY A 77 18.98 5.16 -1.76
N SER A 78 19.61 4.11 -1.24
CA SER A 78 19.39 2.73 -1.68
C SER A 78 17.92 2.34 -1.53
N VAL A 79 17.45 1.47 -2.43
CA VAL A 79 16.06 1.02 -2.46
C VAL A 79 16.02 -0.49 -2.55
N ASP A 80 15.30 -1.09 -1.62
CA ASP A 80 15.00 -2.51 -1.62
C ASP A 80 13.50 -2.74 -1.81
N PHE A 81 13.13 -3.75 -2.59
CA PHE A 81 11.73 -4.15 -2.78
C PHE A 81 11.50 -5.52 -2.16
N TYR A 82 10.62 -5.59 -1.16
CA TYR A 82 10.30 -6.83 -0.45
C TYR A 82 8.89 -7.30 -0.82
N VAL A 83 8.74 -8.57 -1.19
CA VAL A 83 7.44 -9.17 -1.56
C VAL A 83 6.68 -9.62 -0.31
N PHE A 84 5.46 -9.12 -0.12
CA PHE A 84 4.58 -9.37 1.02
C PHE A 84 3.35 -10.24 0.68
N ASP A 85 2.97 -10.33 -0.59
CA ASP A 85 1.94 -11.25 -1.08
C ASP A 85 2.57 -12.17 -2.15
N PRO A 86 3.33 -13.21 -1.76
CA PRO A 86 4.00 -14.09 -2.71
C PRO A 86 3.03 -14.92 -3.56
N ASP A 87 1.74 -14.94 -3.21
CA ASP A 87 0.71 -15.65 -3.94
C ASP A 87 0.04 -14.81 -5.03
N ASP A 88 0.35 -13.51 -5.09
CA ASP A 88 -0.14 -12.66 -6.16
C ASP A 88 0.49 -13.07 -7.53
N PRO A 89 -0.34 -13.43 -8.52
CA PRO A 89 0.16 -13.83 -9.85
C PRO A 89 0.88 -12.70 -10.59
N LEU A 90 0.51 -11.43 -10.34
CA LEU A 90 1.16 -10.30 -10.98
C LEU A 90 2.57 -10.11 -10.44
N ILE A 91 2.77 -10.16 -9.12
CA ILE A 91 4.12 -10.04 -8.56
C ILE A 91 5.02 -11.21 -8.97
N ARG A 92 4.50 -12.45 -9.02
CA ARG A 92 5.25 -13.62 -9.53
C ARG A 92 5.74 -13.40 -10.97
N THR A 93 4.91 -12.77 -11.80
CA THR A 93 5.27 -12.43 -13.18
C THR A 93 6.40 -11.39 -13.21
N TYR A 94 6.30 -10.33 -12.41
CA TYR A 94 7.37 -9.32 -12.35
C TYR A 94 8.67 -9.85 -11.74
N GLN A 95 8.62 -10.77 -10.78
CA GLN A 95 9.80 -11.47 -10.25
C GLN A 95 10.51 -12.28 -11.34
N ALA A 96 9.75 -12.93 -12.24
CA ALA A 96 10.32 -13.65 -13.37
C ALA A 96 10.93 -12.72 -14.44
N ILE A 97 10.32 -11.56 -14.70
CA ILE A 97 10.81 -10.57 -15.67
C ILE A 97 12.08 -9.86 -15.17
N PHE A 98 12.15 -9.56 -13.87
CA PHE A 98 13.26 -8.82 -13.26
C PHE A 98 13.96 -9.62 -12.16
N PRO A 99 14.76 -10.65 -12.52
CA PRO A 99 15.53 -11.42 -11.55
C PRO A 99 16.44 -10.49 -10.72
N GLY A 100 16.36 -10.60 -9.39
CA GLY A 100 17.19 -9.83 -8.46
C GLY A 100 16.65 -8.45 -8.06
N LEU A 101 15.55 -7.97 -8.66
CA LEU A 101 14.92 -6.72 -8.22
C LEU A 101 14.19 -6.88 -6.87
N PHE A 102 13.62 -8.06 -6.64
CA PHE A 102 12.78 -8.34 -5.49
C PHE A 102 13.47 -9.26 -4.50
N LYS A 103 13.29 -8.94 -3.22
CA LYS A 103 13.65 -9.75 -2.07
C LYS A 103 12.39 -10.38 -1.46
N SER A 104 12.54 -11.54 -0.85
CA SER A 104 11.49 -12.17 -0.05
C SER A 104 11.20 -11.35 1.23
N ARG A 105 10.04 -11.56 1.86
CA ARG A 105 9.72 -10.92 3.13
C ARG A 105 10.72 -11.30 4.23
N GLU A 106 11.25 -12.51 4.17
CA GLU A 106 12.17 -13.09 5.15
C GLU A 106 13.54 -12.40 5.11
N GLU A 107 13.95 -11.87 3.95
CA GLU A 107 15.15 -11.05 3.80
C GLU A 107 14.99 -9.63 4.37
N MET A 108 13.77 -9.20 4.73
CA MET A 108 13.58 -7.92 5.41
C MET A 108 14.20 -7.98 6.81
N PRO A 109 15.06 -7.01 7.18
CA PRO A 109 15.70 -6.98 8.49
C PRO A 109 14.70 -7.14 9.63
N GLU A 110 15.03 -7.95 10.63
CA GLU A 110 14.08 -8.33 11.68
C GLU A 110 13.56 -7.13 12.46
N HIS A 111 14.42 -6.12 12.69
CA HIS A 111 14.07 -4.88 13.36
C HIS A 111 13.10 -4.01 12.56
N LEU A 112 12.95 -4.24 11.25
CA LEU A 112 12.08 -3.45 10.38
C LEU A 112 10.69 -4.07 10.22
N ARG A 113 10.59 -5.41 10.24
CA ARG A 113 9.31 -6.14 10.02
C ARG A 113 8.17 -5.69 10.96
N PRO A 114 8.37 -5.41 12.26
CA PRO A 114 7.30 -4.94 13.15
C PRO A 114 6.74 -3.56 12.78
N HIS A 115 7.45 -2.78 11.97
CA HIS A 115 7.02 -1.45 11.53
C HIS A 115 6.20 -1.47 10.25
N VAL A 116 5.99 -2.64 9.64
CA VAL A 116 5.12 -2.77 8.46
C VAL A 116 3.67 -2.54 8.86
N ARG A 117 2.97 -1.70 8.09
CA ARG A 117 1.59 -1.30 8.37
C ARG A 117 0.66 -1.75 7.24
N VAL A 118 -0.64 -1.76 7.54
CA VAL A 118 -1.68 -1.85 6.50
C VAL A 118 -1.81 -0.48 5.84
N PRO A 119 -1.70 -0.38 4.51
CA PRO A 119 -1.70 0.91 3.86
C PRO A 119 -3.11 1.50 3.69
N LEU A 120 -3.17 2.83 3.76
CA LEU A 120 -4.42 3.58 3.81
C LEU A 120 -5.19 3.55 2.49
N ASP A 121 -4.51 3.57 1.34
CA ASP A 121 -5.20 3.55 0.04
C ASP A 121 -5.88 2.19 -0.19
N LEU A 122 -5.19 1.08 0.11
CA LEU A 122 -5.81 -0.25 0.03
C LEU A 122 -6.97 -0.38 1.01
N PHE A 123 -6.79 0.06 2.25
CA PHE A 123 -7.86 0.00 3.25
C PHE A 123 -9.09 0.81 2.80
N THR A 124 -8.87 1.97 2.15
CA THR A 124 -9.95 2.78 1.57
C THR A 124 -10.71 1.99 0.52
N VAL A 125 -10.00 1.35 -0.42
CA VAL A 125 -10.62 0.51 -1.46
C VAL A 125 -11.43 -0.63 -0.83
N GLN A 126 -10.84 -1.35 0.14
CA GLN A 126 -11.50 -2.47 0.81
C GLN A 126 -12.76 -2.02 1.55
N THR A 127 -12.69 -0.92 2.30
CA THR A 127 -13.85 -0.33 2.99
C THR A 127 -14.98 -0.06 2.02
N GLN A 128 -14.67 0.54 0.88
CA GLN A 128 -15.66 0.94 -0.11
C GLN A 128 -16.30 -0.26 -0.83
N MET A 129 -15.53 -1.32 -1.08
CA MET A 129 -16.09 -2.59 -1.55
C MET A 129 -17.01 -3.20 -0.48
N LEU A 130 -16.60 -3.18 0.79
CA LEU A 130 -17.40 -3.75 1.88
C LEU A 130 -18.71 -3.03 2.13
N LEU A 131 -18.88 -1.77 1.71
CA LEU A 131 -20.17 -1.06 1.81
C LEU A 131 -21.32 -1.84 1.17
N GLN A 132 -21.02 -2.60 0.10
CA GLN A 132 -22.00 -3.38 -0.63
C GLN A 132 -21.72 -4.90 -0.57
N TYR A 133 -20.47 -5.32 -0.72
CA TYR A 133 -20.13 -6.73 -0.93
C TYR A 133 -19.97 -7.55 0.36
N HIS A 134 -20.28 -6.98 1.53
CA HIS A 134 -20.42 -7.78 2.75
C HIS A 134 -21.72 -8.60 2.74
N MET A 135 -22.75 -8.16 2.01
CA MET A 135 -24.02 -8.86 1.84
C MET A 135 -23.81 -10.11 0.96
N ARG A 136 -24.06 -11.29 1.54
CA ARG A 136 -23.88 -12.58 0.86
C ARG A 136 -25.18 -13.18 0.32
N ASP A 137 -26.33 -12.78 0.87
CA ASP A 137 -27.64 -13.23 0.39
C ASP A 137 -28.03 -12.45 -0.88
N PRO A 138 -28.37 -13.12 -2.00
CA PRO A 138 -28.68 -12.43 -3.26
C PRO A 138 -29.92 -11.55 -3.20
N VAL A 139 -30.92 -11.89 -2.39
CA VAL A 139 -32.16 -11.10 -2.25
C VAL A 139 -31.85 -9.82 -1.49
N VAL A 140 -31.15 -9.94 -0.36
CA VAL A 140 -30.67 -8.79 0.43
C VAL A 140 -29.76 -7.89 -0.40
N PHE A 141 -28.84 -8.47 -1.18
CA PHE A 141 -27.94 -7.72 -2.06
C PHE A 141 -28.69 -6.95 -3.16
N TYR A 142 -29.67 -7.60 -3.82
CA TYR A 142 -30.45 -6.98 -4.88
C TYR A 142 -31.32 -5.83 -4.35
N ASN A 143 -31.94 -6.03 -3.18
CA ASN A 143 -32.79 -5.03 -2.54
C ASN A 143 -32.00 -3.94 -1.78
N LYS A 144 -30.69 -4.14 -1.56
CA LYS A 144 -29.80 -3.25 -0.78
C LYS A 144 -30.31 -3.02 0.65
N GLU A 145 -30.89 -4.05 1.27
CA GLU A 145 -31.55 -3.94 2.57
C GLU A 145 -30.57 -3.65 3.73
N ASP A 146 -29.31 -4.08 3.61
CA ASP A 146 -28.25 -3.92 4.62
C ASP A 146 -27.04 -3.17 4.04
N GLN A 147 -27.25 -2.12 3.25
CA GLN A 147 -26.13 -1.35 2.70
C GLN A 147 -25.47 -0.49 3.78
N TRP A 148 -24.14 -0.58 3.92
CA TRP A 148 -23.38 0.30 4.82
C TRP A 148 -23.01 1.62 4.14
N ASP A 149 -22.70 2.62 4.96
CA ASP A 149 -22.13 3.89 4.52
C ASP A 149 -20.92 4.27 5.39
N VAL A 150 -20.04 5.12 4.86
CA VAL A 150 -18.88 5.64 5.60
C VAL A 150 -19.36 6.68 6.60
N PRO A 151 -18.96 6.60 7.89
CA PRO A 151 -19.32 7.60 8.87
C PRO A 151 -18.88 9.00 8.46
N VAL A 152 -19.71 10.01 8.77
CA VAL A 152 -19.36 11.43 8.60
C VAL A 152 -18.82 11.96 9.93
N GLN A 153 -17.64 12.59 9.88
CA GLN A 153 -17.10 13.33 11.02
C GLN A 153 -17.39 14.83 10.86
N THR A 154 -17.77 15.47 11.96
CA THR A 154 -17.96 16.92 12.01
C THR A 154 -16.96 17.52 12.99
N SER A 155 -16.12 18.45 12.51
CA SER A 155 -15.16 19.18 13.33
C SER A 155 -15.10 20.64 12.87
N PHE A 156 -15.11 21.57 13.82
CA PHE A 156 -15.08 23.02 13.55
C PHE A 156 -16.09 23.50 12.48
N GLY A 157 -17.31 22.93 12.49
CA GLY A 157 -18.37 23.30 11.55
C GLY A 157 -18.20 22.76 10.12
N GLN A 158 -17.18 21.94 9.87
CA GLN A 158 -17.01 21.22 8.60
C GLN A 158 -17.36 19.74 8.79
N SER A 159 -18.17 19.21 7.87
CA SER A 159 -18.53 17.80 7.80
C SER A 159 -17.84 17.15 6.61
N ALA A 160 -17.17 16.03 6.84
CA ALA A 160 -16.52 15.25 5.79
C ALA A 160 -16.62 13.75 6.10
N PRO A 161 -16.65 12.88 5.07
CA PRO A 161 -16.51 11.44 5.29
C PRO A 161 -15.22 11.13 6.06
N LEU A 162 -15.33 10.22 7.02
CA LEU A 162 -14.20 9.73 7.79
C LEU A 162 -13.19 9.05 6.84
N ARG A 163 -11.94 9.49 6.89
CA ARG A 163 -10.83 8.86 6.17
C ARG A 163 -10.08 7.92 7.11
N PRO A 164 -9.49 6.83 6.61
CA PRO A 164 -8.69 5.96 7.47
C PRO A 164 -7.44 6.67 7.96
N TYR A 165 -7.06 6.40 9.21
CA TYR A 165 -5.86 6.94 9.85
C TYR A 165 -5.26 5.90 10.80
N TYR A 166 -3.97 6.04 11.08
CA TYR A 166 -3.29 5.20 12.05
C TYR A 166 -3.56 5.69 13.46
N ILE A 167 -3.86 4.76 14.37
CA ILE A 167 -3.95 5.02 15.80
C ILE A 167 -2.76 4.39 16.51
N VAL A 168 -2.16 5.13 17.44
CA VAL A 168 -1.24 4.56 18.42
C VAL A 168 -2.07 4.25 19.64
N ALA A 169 -2.41 2.98 19.82
CA ALA A 169 -3.13 2.50 20.97
C ALA A 169 -2.22 1.58 21.79
N ARG A 170 -2.21 1.77 23.11
CA ARG A 170 -1.72 0.77 24.05
C ARG A 170 -2.93 0.02 24.55
N LEU A 171 -3.00 -1.29 24.27
CA LEU A 171 -4.05 -2.11 24.85
C LEU A 171 -3.87 -2.12 26.38
N PRO A 172 -4.94 -1.99 27.18
CA PRO A 172 -4.86 -2.16 28.61
C PRO A 172 -4.46 -3.62 28.93
N GLY A 173 -3.37 -3.77 29.68
CA GLY A 173 -2.76 -5.07 30.02
C GLY A 173 -1.30 -4.90 30.41
#